data_AF-A0A379X3J4-F1
#
_entry.id   AF-A0A379X3J4-F1
#
_cell.length_a   1.000
_cell.length_b   1.000
_cell.length_c   1.000
_cell.angle_alpha   90.00
_cell.angle_beta   90.00
_cell.angle_gamma   90.00
#
_symmetry.space_group_name_H-M   'P 1'
#
loop_
_entity.id
_entity.type
_entity.pdbx_description
1 polymer ?
#
loop_
_entity_poly.entity_id
_entity_poly.type
_entity_poly.pdbx_seq_one_letter_code
_entity_poly.pdbx_strand_id
1 'polypeptide(L)'
;MKDTTVPLTLISLLADGEFHSGEQLGERLGMSRAAINKHIQTLRDWGVDVFTVPGKGYSLPEPIQLLDADRIHSQLDSGNVAVLPVIDSTNQYLLDRIGELRSGDACVAEYQQAGVVVAGVNGSHRLVRIYIFQCTGVWSRGLRRQ
;
A
#
# COMPACT_ATOMS: atom_id res chain seq x y z
N MET A 1 -15.76 7.90 -2.21
CA MET A 1 -14.42 7.29 -2.38
C MET A 1 -13.75 7.95 -3.57
N LYS A 2 -12.54 8.49 -3.40
CA LYS A 2 -11.74 8.97 -4.54
C LYS A 2 -11.35 7.75 -5.37
N ASP A 3 -11.42 7.84 -6.69
CA ASP A 3 -10.93 6.79 -7.58
C ASP A 3 -9.40 6.70 -7.46
N THR A 4 -8.92 5.61 -6.88
CA THR A 4 -7.49 5.35 -6.62
C THR A 4 -6.85 4.43 -7.66
N THR A 5 -7.64 3.90 -8.60
CA THR A 5 -7.17 2.89 -9.57
C THR A 5 -6.05 3.44 -10.46
N VAL A 6 -6.17 4.69 -10.90
CA VAL A 6 -5.20 5.31 -11.80
C VAL A 6 -3.88 5.64 -11.09
N PRO A 7 -3.86 6.32 -9.92
CA PRO A 7 -2.64 6.47 -9.14
C PRO A 7 -1.96 5.13 -8.82
N LEU A 8 -2.73 4.10 -8.47
CA LEU A 8 -2.18 2.76 -8.19
C LEU A 8 -1.53 2.13 -9.41
N THR A 9 -2.13 2.29 -10.59
CA THR A 9 -1.51 1.81 -11.83
C THR A 9 -0.24 2.58 -12.15
N LEU A 10 -0.22 3.90 -11.91
CA LEU A 10 0.95 4.74 -12.13
C LEU A 10 2.12 4.36 -11.23
N ILE A 11 1.89 4.09 -9.94
CA ILE A 11 2.98 3.70 -9.06
C ILE A 11 3.55 2.33 -9.45
N SER A 12 2.71 1.39 -9.92
CA SER A 12 3.18 0.11 -10.47
C SER A 12 4.04 0.27 -11.72
N LEU A 13 3.72 1.25 -12.58
CA LEU A 13 4.54 1.56 -13.76
C LEU A 13 5.88 2.20 -13.40
N LEU A 14 5.92 3.02 -12.35
CA LEU A 14 7.13 3.71 -11.88
C LEU A 14 7.95 2.86 -10.90
N ALA A 15 7.45 1.68 -10.50
CA ALA A 15 8.05 0.84 -9.46
C ALA A 15 9.45 0.33 -9.81
N ASP A 16 9.78 0.27 -11.11
CA ASP A 16 11.10 -0.10 -11.61
C ASP A 16 12.19 0.96 -11.33
N GLY A 17 11.81 2.18 -10.93
CA GLY A 17 12.72 3.31 -10.71
C GLY A 17 13.24 3.96 -11.99
N GLU A 18 12.86 3.47 -13.17
CA GLU A 18 13.31 4.02 -14.44
C GLU A 18 12.55 5.30 -14.81
N PHE A 19 13.07 6.04 -15.78
CA PHE A 19 12.37 7.22 -16.30
C PHE A 19 11.28 6.85 -17.30
N HIS A 20 10.05 7.23 -16.98
CA HIS A 20 8.89 7.08 -17.86
C HIS A 20 8.39 8.44 -18.32
N SER A 21 8.23 8.63 -19.62
CA SER A 21 7.77 9.92 -20.16
C SER A 21 6.28 10.13 -19.87
N GLY A 22 5.87 11.38 -19.66
CA GLY A 22 4.45 11.68 -19.44
C GLY A 22 3.54 11.36 -20.63
N GLU A 23 4.12 11.31 -21.84
CA GLU A 23 3.45 10.87 -23.06
C GLU A 23 3.28 9.35 -23.09
N GLN A 24 4.35 8.60 -22.80
CA GLN A 24 4.32 7.13 -22.70
C GLN A 24 3.32 6.65 -21.63
N LEU A 25 3.32 7.28 -20.46
CA LEU A 25 2.33 6.99 -19.41
C LEU A 25 0.91 7.35 -19.84
N GLY A 26 0.76 8.46 -20.57
CA GLY A 26 -0.50 8.90 -21.15
C GLY A 26 -1.06 7.89 -22.16
N GLU A 27 -0.24 7.42 -23.10
CA GLU A 27 -0.62 6.42 -24.09
C GLU A 27 -1.04 5.10 -23.44
N ARG A 28 -0.27 4.60 -22.47
CA ARG A 28 -0.57 3.35 -21.76
C ARG A 28 -1.89 3.41 -20.99
N LEU A 29 -2.22 4.58 -20.43
CA LEU A 29 -3.42 4.76 -19.61
C LEU A 29 -4.60 5.36 -20.39
N GLY A 30 -4.42 5.71 -21.67
CA GLY A 30 -5.44 6.39 -22.46
C GLY A 30 -5.75 7.81 -21.94
N MET A 31 -4.75 8.51 -21.40
CA MET A 31 -4.89 9.79 -20.73
C MET A 31 -4.00 10.88 -21.33
N SER A 32 -4.43 12.13 -21.18
CA SER A 32 -3.58 13.26 -21.54
C SER A 32 -2.41 13.42 -20.56
N ARG A 33 -1.29 13.98 -21.02
CA ARG A 33 -0.15 14.32 -20.15
C ARG A 33 -0.54 15.18 -18.94
N ALA A 34 -1.52 16.07 -19.10
CA ALA A 34 -2.03 16.89 -18.01
C ALA A 34 -2.75 16.06 -16.94
N ALA A 35 -3.52 15.05 -17.35
CA ALA A 35 -4.17 14.10 -16.44
C ALA A 35 -3.14 13.24 -15.69
N ILE A 36 -2.09 12.77 -16.39
CA ILE A 36 -0.96 12.07 -15.74
C ILE A 36 -0.33 12.96 -14.66
N ASN A 37 -0.03 14.22 -14.95
CA ASN A 37 0.57 15.12 -13.98
C ASN A 37 -0.30 15.32 -12.72
N LYS A 38 -1.63 15.34 -12.87
CA LYS A 38 -2.57 15.40 -11.74
C LYS A 38 -2.49 14.15 -10.86
N HIS A 39 -2.38 12.97 -11.46
CA HIS A 39 -2.24 11.73 -10.71
C HIS A 39 -0.86 11.57 -10.08
N ILE A 40 0.22 12.04 -10.73
CA ILE A 40 1.54 12.15 -10.11
C ILE A 40 1.50 13.04 -8.86
N GLN A 41 0.77 14.16 -8.91
CA GLN A 41 0.59 14.99 -7.71
C GLN A 41 -0.17 14.24 -6.61
N THR A 42 -1.16 13.42 -6.96
CA THR A 42 -1.86 12.57 -5.98
C THR A 42 -0.90 11.59 -5.30
N LEU A 43 0.03 10.99 -6.05
CA LEU A 43 1.07 10.11 -5.48
C LEU A 43 1.99 10.87 -4.51
N ARG A 44 2.37 12.11 -4.84
CA ARG A 44 3.13 12.97 -3.92
C ARG A 44 2.36 13.29 -2.66
N ASP A 45 1.06 13.55 -2.77
CA ASP A 45 0.18 13.80 -1.62
C ASP A 45 0.07 12.55 -0.72
N TRP A 46 0.27 11.34 -1.28
CA TRP A 46 0.38 10.09 -0.51
C TRP A 46 1.76 9.90 0.14
N GLY A 47 2.73 10.78 -0.15
CA GLY A 47 4.09 10.71 0.40
C GLY A 47 5.07 9.90 -0.46
N VAL A 48 4.70 9.61 -1.72
CA VAL A 48 5.62 9.02 -2.70
C VAL A 48 6.54 10.11 -3.25
N ASP A 49 7.84 9.90 -3.15
CA ASP A 49 8.81 10.82 -3.74
C ASP A 49 8.94 10.53 -5.24
N VAL A 50 8.35 11.39 -6.08
CA VAL A 50 8.38 11.25 -7.54
C VAL A 50 9.18 12.38 -8.15
N PHE A 51 10.34 12.04 -8.71
CA PHE A 51 11.17 12.98 -9.46
C PHE A 51 10.53 13.32 -10.80
N THR A 52 10.72 14.57 -11.23
CA THR A 52 10.31 15.04 -12.55
C THR A 52 11.47 15.75 -13.19
N VAL A 53 11.91 15.24 -14.33
CA VAL A 53 12.99 15.85 -15.11
C VAL A 53 12.40 16.34 -16.43
N PRO A 54 12.45 17.65 -16.73
CA PRO A 54 12.01 18.20 -18.00
C PRO A 54 12.68 17.47 -19.16
N GLY A 55 11.88 17.00 -20.12
CA GLY A 55 12.38 16.26 -21.28
C GLY A 55 12.63 14.75 -21.06
N LYS A 56 12.68 14.24 -19.82
CA LYS A 56 12.78 12.80 -19.54
C LYS A 56 11.47 12.19 -19.02
N GLY A 57 10.80 12.87 -18.10
CA GLY A 57 9.55 12.39 -17.50
C GLY A 57 9.63 12.20 -15.99
N TYR A 58 9.06 11.10 -15.51
CA TYR A 58 8.85 10.79 -14.09
C TYR A 58 9.61 9.52 -13.70
N SER A 59 10.14 9.47 -12.49
CA SER A 59 10.86 8.32 -11.94
C SER A 59 10.82 8.36 -10.41
N LEU A 60 10.97 7.19 -9.77
CA LEU A 60 11.19 7.08 -8.33
C LEU A 60 12.70 7.16 -8.03
N PRO A 61 13.10 7.72 -6.87
CA PRO A 61 14.50 7.77 -6.47
C PRO A 61 15.17 6.39 -6.42
N GLU A 62 14.40 5.38 -6.03
CA GLU A 62 14.82 4.00 -5.93
C GLU A 62 13.68 3.08 -6.41
N PRO A 63 14.00 1.92 -6.99
CA PRO A 63 12.98 0.92 -7.33
C PRO A 63 12.27 0.46 -6.04
N ILE A 64 10.95 0.32 -6.13
CA ILE A 64 10.12 -0.16 -5.02
C ILE A 64 9.52 -1.51 -5.38
N GLN A 65 9.43 -2.37 -4.38
CA GLN A 65 8.76 -3.65 -4.51
C GLN A 65 7.36 -3.54 -3.93
N LEU A 66 6.37 -3.52 -4.82
CA LEU A 66 4.97 -3.53 -4.41
C LEU A 66 4.54 -4.92 -3.91
N LEU A 67 3.54 -4.94 -3.05
CA LEU A 67 2.83 -6.10 -2.55
C LEU A 67 2.13 -6.76 -3.72
N ASP A 68 2.40 -8.04 -3.86
CA ASP A 68 1.82 -8.91 -4.89
C ASP A 68 0.99 -9.95 -4.16
N ALA A 69 -0.34 -9.84 -4.32
CA ALA A 69 -1.29 -10.73 -3.65
C ALA A 69 -1.04 -12.19 -4.04
N ASP A 70 -0.86 -12.47 -5.32
CA ASP A 70 -0.67 -13.83 -5.82
C ASP A 70 0.61 -14.44 -5.28
N ARG A 71 1.70 -13.66 -5.25
CA ARG A 71 2.98 -14.10 -4.69
C ARG A 71 2.94 -14.33 -3.19
N ILE A 72 2.19 -13.50 -2.45
CA ILE A 72 1.99 -13.67 -1.01
C ILE A 72 1.17 -14.95 -0.76
N HIS A 73 0.05 -15.11 -1.47
CA HIS A 73 -0.80 -16.28 -1.34
C HIS A 73 -0.09 -17.58 -1.74
N SER A 74 0.79 -17.55 -2.75
CA SER A 74 1.55 -18.73 -3.16
C SER A 74 2.61 -19.19 -2.14
N GLN A 75 2.97 -18.33 -1.18
CA GLN A 75 3.94 -18.62 -0.13
C GLN A 75 3.29 -18.95 1.22
N LEU A 76 1.97 -18.88 1.31
CA LEU A 76 1.22 -19.16 2.53
C LEU A 76 0.71 -20.59 2.53
N ASP A 77 1.11 -21.36 3.54
CA ASP A 77 0.63 -22.72 3.75
C ASP A 77 -0.80 -22.75 4.31
N SER A 78 -1.19 -21.71 5.08
CA SER A 78 -2.51 -21.57 5.68
C SER A 78 -2.79 -20.12 6.12
N GLY A 79 -4.07 -19.79 6.30
CA GLY A 79 -4.54 -18.44 6.68
C GLY A 79 -4.91 -17.58 5.47
N ASN A 80 -5.80 -16.60 5.68
CA ASN A 80 -6.20 -15.67 4.64
C ASN A 80 -5.54 -14.30 4.86
N VAL A 81 -4.83 -13.79 3.84
CA VAL A 81 -4.19 -12.48 3.91
C VAL A 81 -4.85 -11.55 2.91
N ALA A 82 -5.55 -10.53 3.40
CA ALA A 82 -6.06 -9.45 2.56
C ALA A 82 -4.91 -8.52 2.18
N VAL A 83 -4.61 -8.42 0.89
CA VAL A 83 -3.59 -7.51 0.35
C VAL A 83 -4.29 -6.33 -0.32
N LEU A 84 -4.22 -5.15 0.30
CA LEU A 84 -4.99 -3.97 -0.11
C LEU A 84 -4.05 -2.79 -0.44
N PRO A 85 -4.06 -2.22 -1.65
CA PRO A 85 -3.10 -1.17 -2.00
C PRO A 85 -3.28 0.11 -1.16
N VAL A 86 -4.51 0.59 -1.00
CA VAL A 86 -4.83 1.76 -0.17
C VAL A 86 -5.99 1.42 0.74
N ILE A 87 -5.86 1.77 2.02
CA ILE A 87 -6.91 1.59 3.02
C ILE A 87 -6.87 2.73 4.04
N ASP A 88 -7.96 2.96 4.77
CA ASP A 88 -7.94 3.90 5.89
C ASP A 88 -7.13 3.31 7.06
N SER A 89 -7.49 2.11 7.51
CA SER A 89 -6.80 1.39 8.56
C SER A 89 -6.92 -0.12 8.38
N THR A 90 -5.79 -0.83 8.37
CA THR A 90 -5.72 -2.30 8.37
C THR A 90 -6.36 -2.89 9.63
N ASN A 91 -6.14 -2.28 10.80
CA ASN A 91 -6.78 -2.69 12.04
C ASN A 91 -8.30 -2.50 12.00
N GLN A 92 -8.77 -1.35 11.52
CA GLN A 92 -10.22 -1.11 11.42
C GLN A 92 -10.86 -2.11 10.46
N TYR A 93 -10.20 -2.40 9.33
CA TYR A 93 -10.66 -3.39 8.36
C TYR A 93 -10.84 -4.79 8.97
N LEU A 94 -9.93 -5.21 9.84
CA LEU A 94 -10.03 -6.48 10.58
C LEU A 94 -11.12 -6.42 11.66
N LEU A 95 -11.20 -5.32 12.43
CA LEU A 95 -12.22 -5.13 13.47
C LEU A 95 -13.63 -5.18 12.90
N ASP A 96 -13.86 -4.55 11.75
CA ASP A 96 -15.16 -4.54 11.07
C ASP A 96 -15.60 -5.96 10.62
N ARG A 97 -14.65 -6.90 10.50
CA ARG A 97 -14.88 -8.28 10.03
C ARG A 97 -14.64 -9.33 11.11
N ILE A 98 -14.48 -8.93 12.37
CA ILE A 98 -14.00 -9.82 13.43
C ILE A 98 -14.84 -11.09 13.63
N GLY A 99 -16.14 -11.06 13.28
CA GLY A 99 -17.03 -12.21 13.34
C GLY A 99 -16.82 -13.25 12.22
N GLU A 100 -16.15 -12.87 11.13
CA GLU A 100 -15.87 -13.73 9.97
C GLU A 100 -14.40 -14.22 9.95
N LEU A 101 -13.52 -13.55 10.70
CA LEU A 101 -12.10 -13.84 10.75
C LEU A 101 -11.79 -15.13 11.51
N ARG A 102 -10.78 -15.84 11.03
CA ARG A 102 -10.19 -17.00 11.70
C ARG A 102 -8.82 -16.66 12.28
N SER A 103 -8.36 -17.48 13.22
CA SER A 103 -6.99 -17.35 13.71
C SER A 103 -6.02 -17.59 12.55
N GLY A 104 -5.12 -16.63 12.34
CA GLY A 104 -4.20 -16.62 11.20
C GLY A 104 -4.62 -15.72 10.04
N ASP A 105 -5.82 -15.15 10.06
CA ASP A 105 -6.19 -14.14 9.07
C ASP A 105 -5.47 -12.81 9.36
N ALA A 106 -4.98 -12.17 8.30
CA ALA A 106 -4.25 -10.92 8.38
C ALA A 106 -4.67 -9.95 7.26
N CYS A 107 -4.33 -8.68 7.42
CA CYS A 107 -4.52 -7.65 6.42
C CYS A 107 -3.21 -6.86 6.30
N VAL A 108 -2.73 -6.68 5.08
CA VAL A 108 -1.55 -5.87 4.74
C VAL A 108 -1.92 -4.82 3.71
N ALA A 109 -1.30 -3.64 3.80
CA ALA A 109 -1.55 -2.57 2.86
C ALA A 109 -0.31 -1.72 2.59
N GLU A 110 -0.21 -1.18 1.37
CA GLU A 110 0.90 -0.28 0.99
C GLU A 110 0.75 1.10 1.61
N TYR A 111 -0.48 1.59 1.70
CA TYR A 111 -0.76 2.92 2.22
C TYR A 111 -1.99 2.94 3.13
N GLN A 112 -1.81 3.55 4.31
CA GLN A 112 -2.87 3.78 5.29
C GLN A 112 -3.15 5.28 5.45
N GLN A 113 -4.37 5.71 5.14
CA GLN A 113 -4.77 7.13 5.25
C GLN A 113 -4.96 7.59 6.70
N ALA A 114 -5.37 6.69 7.59
CA ALA A 114 -5.72 6.98 8.99
C ALA A 114 -5.01 6.01 9.97
N GLY A 115 -3.84 5.50 9.60
CA GLY A 115 -3.09 4.56 10.44
C GLY A 115 -2.67 5.20 11.77
N VAL A 116 -3.15 4.65 12.89
CA VAL A 116 -2.66 4.99 14.23
C VAL A 116 -1.57 3.99 14.60
N VAL A 117 -0.33 4.48 14.68
CA VAL A 117 0.79 3.71 15.22
C VAL A 117 0.76 3.82 16.74
N VAL A 118 0.74 2.69 17.45
CA VAL A 118 0.87 2.68 18.92
C VAL A 118 2.24 3.20 19.32
N ALA A 119 2.30 4.20 20.19
CA ALA A 119 3.55 4.82 20.64
C ALA A 119 4.52 3.75 21.18
N GLY A 120 5.66 3.56 20.49
CA GLY A 120 6.67 2.55 20.81
C GLY A 120 7.19 1.75 19.60
N VAL A 121 6.47 1.78 18.47
CA VAL A 121 6.96 1.27 17.18
C VAL A 121 7.32 2.45 16.27
N ASN A 122 8.60 2.56 15.87
CA ASN A 122 9.10 3.59 14.96
C ASN A 122 8.54 3.35 13.54
N GLY A 123 7.38 3.91 13.23
CA GLY A 123 6.84 3.99 11.87
C GLY A 123 6.93 5.42 11.35
N SER A 124 7.98 5.74 10.60
CA SER A 124 8.11 7.05 9.94
C SER A 124 7.16 7.12 8.73
N HIS A 125 6.45 8.23 8.56
CA HIS A 125 5.51 8.50 7.46
C HIS A 125 6.20 8.71 6.09
N ARG A 126 7.11 7.83 5.68
CA ARG A 126 7.59 7.77 4.28
C ARG A 126 7.11 6.49 3.66
N LEU A 127 6.61 6.59 2.44
CA LEU A 127 6.07 5.49 1.66
C LEU A 127 7.22 4.63 1.11
N VAL A 128 8.01 4.05 2.00
CA VAL A 128 8.91 2.91 1.76
C VAL A 128 9.00 2.16 3.10
N ARG A 129 8.33 1.00 3.15
CA ARG A 129 8.10 0.09 4.30
C ARG A 129 6.99 0.48 5.28
N ILE A 130 5.79 -0.06 5.03
CA ILE A 130 4.79 -0.32 6.08
C ILE A 130 4.64 -1.84 6.22
N TYR A 131 5.13 -2.39 7.34
CA TYR A 131 4.78 -3.73 7.82
C TYR A 131 3.82 -3.55 8.99
N ILE A 132 2.57 -4.01 8.89
CA ILE A 132 1.71 -4.20 10.06
C ILE A 132 1.15 -5.62 10.03
N PHE A 133 1.58 -6.36 11.05
CA PHE A 133 1.27 -7.74 11.34
C PHE A 133 0.28 -7.74 12.50
N GLN A 134 -0.93 -8.27 12.32
CA GLN A 134 -1.78 -8.66 13.45
C GLN A 134 -2.04 -10.15 13.38
N CYS A 135 -1.20 -10.91 14.08
CA CYS A 135 -1.58 -12.24 14.55
C CYS A 135 -2.85 -12.08 15.39
N THR A 136 -3.96 -12.68 14.95
CA THR A 136 -5.05 -13.10 15.85
C THR A 136 -4.55 -14.26 16.72
N GLY A 137 -3.55 -13.98 17.54
CA GLY A 137 -3.26 -14.76 18.72
C GLY A 137 -4.32 -14.41 19.74
N VAL A 138 -5.29 -15.29 19.93
CA VAL A 138 -6.13 -15.29 21.13
C VAL A 138 -5.17 -15.30 22.31
N TRP A 139 -4.96 -14.15 22.95
CA TRP A 139 -4.29 -14.10 24.24
C TRP A 139 -5.28 -14.69 25.23
N SER A 140 -5.22 -16.01 25.37
CA SER A 140 -5.80 -16.72 26.51
C SER A 140 -5.09 -16.18 27.75
N ARG A 141 -5.55 -15.03 28.28
CA ARG A 141 -5.24 -14.63 29.65
C ARG A 141 -5.77 -15.75 30.51
N GLY A 142 -4.85 -16.62 30.90
CA GLY A 142 -5.08 -17.67 31.87
C GLY A 142 -5.82 -17.06 33.05
N LEU A 143 -7.02 -17.59 33.25
CA LEU A 143 -7.74 -17.53 34.50
C LEU A 143 -6.78 -18.05 35.59
N ARG A 144 -6.14 -17.14 36.33
CA ARG A 144 -5.50 -17.44 37.62
C ARG A 144 -5.43 -16.16 38.45
N ARG A 145 -6.55 -15.84 39.07
CA ARG A 145 -6.59 -15.28 40.43
C ARG A 145 -7.36 -16.30 41.28
N GLN A 146 -6.61 -17.12 42.00
CA GLN A 146 -6.91 -17.40 43.39
C GLN A 146 -5.83 -16.71 44.21
#